data_AF-A0A7W3XTI0-F1
#
_entry.id   AF-A0A7W3XTI0-F1
#
_cell.length_a   1.000
_cell.length_b   1.000
_cell.length_c   1.000
_cell.angle_alpha   90.00
_cell.angle_beta   90.00
_cell.angle_gamma   90.00
#
_symmetry.space_group_name_H-M   'P 1'
#
loop_
_entity.id
_entity.type
_entity.pdbx_description
1 polymer ?
#
loop_
_entity_poly.entity_id
_entity_poly.type
_entity_poly.pdbx_seq_one_letter_code
_entity_poly.pdbx_strand_id
1 'polypeptide(L)' 'MTTLLFHLWTRHSLRPGVFWSLSKGERLLLRAFAEKELEMNASSASSSSGRVPRGERR' A
#
# COMPACT_ATOMS: atom_id res chain seq x y z
N MET A 1 -5.08 -9.44 -6.28
CA MET A 1 -3.73 -9.99 -5.99
C MET A 1 -2.61 -9.25 -6.72
N THR A 2 -2.86 -8.70 -7.92
CA THR A 2 -1.87 -7.91 -8.68
C THR A 2 -1.41 -6.65 -7.94
N THR A 3 -2.32 -5.91 -7.31
CA THR A 3 -2.02 -4.73 -6.48
C THR A 3 -1.10 -5.03 -5.29
N LEU A 4 -1.27 -6.18 -4.64
CA LEU A 4 -0.44 -6.59 -3.51
C LEU A 4 0.98 -6.94 -3.93
N LEU A 5 1.13 -7.74 -5.00
CA LEU A 5 2.45 -8.10 -5.51
C LEU A 5 3.19 -6.88 -6.08
N PHE A 6 2.47 -5.94 -6.69
CA PHE A 6 3.03 -4.68 -7.12
C PHE A 6 3.51 -3.83 -5.94
N HIS A 7 2.72 -3.71 -4.86
CA HIS A 7 3.12 -3.03 -3.62
C HIS A 7 4.37 -3.65 -3.01
N LEU A 8 4.40 -4.98 -2.86
CA LEU A 8 5.56 -5.72 -2.33
C LEU A 8 6.80 -5.54 -3.21
N TRP A 9 6.65 -5.52 -4.53
CA TRP A 9 7.78 -5.29 -5.43
C TRP A 9 8.30 -3.85 -5.34
N THR A 10 7.42 -2.86 -5.42
CA THR A 10 7.82 -1.45 -5.50
C THR A 10 8.28 -0.87 -4.17
N ARG A 11 7.68 -1.29 -3.05
CA ARG A 11 8.00 -0.75 -1.71
C ARG A 11 9.04 -1.56 -0.98
N HIS A 12 9.06 -2.89 -1.20
CA HIS A 12 9.88 -3.82 -0.43
C HIS A 12 10.87 -4.61 -1.29
N SER A 13 11.01 -4.27 -2.58
CA SER A 13 11.90 -4.94 -3.56
C SER A 13 11.67 -6.44 -3.72
N LEU A 14 10.52 -6.95 -3.29
CA LEU A 14 10.19 -8.37 -3.35
C LEU A 14 9.67 -8.74 -4.74
N ARG A 15 10.49 -9.43 -5.53
CA ARG A 15 10.09 -9.86 -6.87
C ARG A 15 8.99 -10.95 -6.80
N PRO A 16 8.05 -10.98 -7.76
CA PRO A 16 7.00 -12.00 -7.79
C PRO A 16 7.52 -13.44 -7.76
N GLY A 17 8.62 -13.72 -8.47
CA GLY A 17 9.24 -15.05 -8.47
C GLY A 17 9.72 -15.50 -7.09
N VAL A 18 10.29 -14.57 -6.30
CA VAL A 18 10.72 -14.84 -4.93
C VAL A 18 9.52 -15.06 -4.02
N PHE A 19 8.46 -14.26 -4.16
CA PHE A 19 7.23 -14.46 -3.39
C PHE A 19 6.63 -15.86 -3.59
N TRP A 20 6.64 -16.39 -4.82
CA TRP A 20 6.11 -17.72 -5.10
C TRP A 20 7.01 -18.87 -4.61
N SER A 21 8.32 -18.65 -4.50
CA SER A 21 9.23 -19.65 -3.92
C SER A 21 9.13 -19.78 -2.40
N LEU A 22 8.50 -18.82 -1.71
CA LEU A 22 8.30 -18.87 -0.26
C LEU A 22 7.33 -19.98 0.15
N SER A 23 7.48 -20.46 1.38
CA SER A 23 6.53 -21.42 1.97
C SER A 23 5.14 -20.80 2.12
N LYS A 24 4.11 -21.66 2.24
CA LYS A 24 2.73 -21.19 2.40
C LYS A 24 2.56 -20.23 3.60
N GLY A 25 3.25 -20.50 4.71
CA GLY A 25 3.19 -19.67 5.92
C GLY A 25 3.78 -18.28 5.69
N GLU A 26 4.97 -18.20 5.09
CA GLU A 26 5.63 -16.93 4.77
C GLU A 26 4.81 -16.10 3.78
N ARG A 27 4.20 -16.73 2.77
CA ARG A 27 3.31 -16.05 1.83
C ARG A 27 2.07 -15.47 2.51
N LEU A 28 1.48 -16.22 3.45
CA LEU A 28 0.33 -15.75 4.23
C LEU A 28 0.72 -14.57 5.12
N LEU A 29 1.88 -14.65 5.78
CA LEU A 29 2.39 -13.60 6.64
C LEU A 29 2.62 -12.31 5.84
N LEU A 30 3.40 -12.38 4.76
CA LEU A 30 3.68 -11.21 3.91
C LEU A 30 2.41 -10.59 3.34
N ARG A 31 1.44 -11.43 2.98
CA ARG A 31 0.14 -10.95 2.50
C ARG A 31 -0.59 -10.14 3.57
N ALA A 32 -0.69 -10.67 4.79
CA ALA A 32 -1.39 -10.00 5.89
C ALA A 32 -0.74 -8.64 6.23
N PHE A 33 0.59 -8.58 6.26
CA PHE A 33 1.33 -7.34 6.50
C PHE A 33 1.11 -6.31 5.38
N ALA A 34 1.23 -6.73 4.11
CA ALA A 34 1.02 -5.85 2.97
C ALA A 34 -0.43 -5.32 2.89
N GLU A 35 -1.42 -6.15 3.20
CA GLU A 35 -2.82 -5.73 3.28
C GLU A 35 -3.02 -4.67 4.37
N LYS A 36 -2.37 -4.84 5.54
CA LYS A 36 -2.46 -3.87 6.63
C LYS A 36 -1.81 -2.52 6.27
N GLU A 37 -0.65 -2.54 5.63
CA GLU A 37 0.02 -1.32 5.15
C GLU A 37 -0.84 -0.55 4.15
N LEU A 38 -1.47 -1.26 3.19
CA LEU A 38 -2.34 -0.65 2.19
C LEU A 38 -3.56 0.01 2.83
N GLU A 39 -4.15 -0.63 3.85
CA GLU A 39 -5.26 -0.05 4.61
C GLU A 39 -4.84 1.25 5.30
N MET A 40 -3.69 1.27 5.99
CA MET A 40 -3.16 2.46 6.65
C MET A 40 -2.87 3.61 5.68
N ASN A 41 -2.35 3.29 4.49
CA ASN A 41 -2.09 4.28 3.44
C ASN A 41 -3.39 4.84 2.84
N ALA A 42 -4.43 4.02 2.69
CA ALA A 42 -5.74 4.48 2.23
C ALA A 42 -6.41 5.42 3.24
N SER A 43 -6.29 5.13 4.54
CA SER A 43 -6.84 5.98 5.60
C SER A 43 -6.11 7.32 5.76
N SER A 44 -4.82 7.38 5.44
CA SER A 44 -4.04 8.63 5.49
C SER A 44 -4.23 9.51 4.26
N ALA A 45 -4.57 8.93 3.10
CA ALA A 45 -4.87 9.71 1.90
C ALA A 45 -6.17 10.54 2.04
N SER A 46 -7.19 10.02 2.73
CA SER A 46 -8.49 10.68 2.88
C SER A 46 -8.47 11.89 3.82
N SER A 47 -7.45 12.06 4.66
CA SER A 47 -7.32 13.16 5.62
C SER A 47 -6.69 14.43 5.04
N SER A 48 -6.25 14.42 3.78
CA SER A 48 -5.56 15.55 3.13
C SER A 48 -6.44 16.47 2.26
N SER A 49 -7.74 16.17 2.09
CA SER A 49 -8.66 17.00 1.31
C SER A 49 -9.27 18.12 2.16
N GLY A 50 -8.45 19.09 2.58
CA GLY A 50 -8.92 20.20 3.39
C GLY A 50 -8.01 21.43 3.39
N ARG A 51 -8.19 22.32 2.39
CA ARG A 51 -8.22 23.80 2.47
C ARG A 51 -7.64 24.46 1.20
N VAL A 52 -8.53 25.10 0.44
CA VAL A 52 -8.18 26.33 -0.29
C VAL A 52 -8.99 27.45 0.36
N PRO A 53 -8.38 28.38 1.13
CA PRO A 53 -9.07 29.58 1.55
C PRO A 53 -9.15 30.51 0.34
N ARG A 54 -10.36 30.64 -0.22
CA ARG A 54 -10.67 31.57 -1.30
C ARG A 54 -10.73 32.99 -0.73
N GLY A 55 -9.57 33.57 -0.48
CA GLY A 55 -9.42 35.01 -0.29
C GLY A 55 -9.38 35.71 -1.64
N GLU A 56 -9.89 36.94 -1.67
CA GLU A 56 -9.75 37.94 -2.73
C GLU A 56 -10.84 37.98 -3.81
N ARG A 57 -11.92 38.70 -3.48
CA ARG A 57 -12.53 39.64 -4.43
C ARG A 57 -12.68 40.99 -3.73
N ARG A 58 -11.90 41.95 -4.23
CA ARG A 58 -12.10 43.38 -4.06
C ARG A 58 -13.41 43.81 -4.70
#